data_AF-A0A9D3B076-F1
#
_entry.id   AF-A0A9D3B076-F1
#
_cell.length_a   1.000
_cell.length_b   1.000
_cell.length_c   1.000
_cell.angle_alpha   90.00
_cell.angle_beta   90.00
_cell.angle_gamma   90.00
#
_symmetry.space_group_name_H-M   'P 1'
#
loop_
_entity.id
_entity.type
_entity.pdbx_description
1 polymer ?
#
loop_
_entity_poly.entity_id
_entity_poly.type
_entity_poly.pdbx_seq_one_letter_code
_entity_poly.pdbx_strand_id
1 'polypeptide(L)'
;MQKAIAGFSTEAVLNALGGKLEPLLDVIKAGKIKGVTNCTTTATGLHDYMTVNVVKELIKRDILVLSGGCGNHALEVAGLCNADAVALAGSGLQEICNALGIPPVLSFGTCTDTGRISMLVTEIANSLGVDTSDLPVAVTAPQYLEQKATIDAIFALAFGLYAHLAPTPPVTGGPELVKLLTEDLEGLTGGKIALADTPESAVDGIEAHIIKKRAVLGI
;
A
#
# COMPACT_ATOMS: atom_id res chain seq x y z
N MET A 1 -13.73 -16.53 16.00
CA MET A 1 -12.28 -16.47 15.72
C MET A 1 -12.16 -16.29 14.21
N GLN A 2 -11.65 -15.16 13.74
CA GLN A 2 -11.39 -14.92 12.32
C GLN A 2 -10.14 -15.72 11.91
N LYS A 3 -10.17 -16.32 10.72
CA LYS A 3 -8.98 -16.97 10.14
C LYS A 3 -8.25 -15.94 9.28
N ALA A 4 -6.93 -15.98 9.29
CA ALA A 4 -6.10 -15.16 8.42
C ALA A 4 -5.06 -16.04 7.72
N ILE A 5 -4.78 -15.72 6.46
CA ILE A 5 -3.68 -16.27 5.69
C ILE A 5 -2.52 -15.28 5.82
N ALA A 6 -1.42 -15.74 6.40
CA ALA A 6 -0.21 -14.94 6.64
C ALA A 6 1.02 -15.67 6.10
N GLY A 7 2.18 -15.01 6.17
CA GLY A 7 3.45 -15.56 5.69
C GLY A 7 3.74 -15.23 4.23
N PHE A 8 3.17 -14.13 3.71
CA PHE A 8 3.55 -13.61 2.41
C PHE A 8 4.89 -12.89 2.52
N SER A 9 5.97 -13.56 2.13
CA SER A 9 7.25 -12.92 1.82
C SER A 9 7.34 -12.62 0.32
N THR A 10 8.35 -11.86 -0.10
CA THR A 10 8.67 -11.67 -1.52
C THR A 10 8.80 -13.00 -2.24
N GLU A 11 9.52 -13.96 -1.64
CA GLU A 11 9.68 -15.31 -2.17
C GLU A 11 8.37 -16.08 -2.22
N ALA A 12 7.53 -15.97 -1.17
CA ALA A 12 6.23 -16.64 -1.15
C ALA A 12 5.29 -16.10 -2.24
N VAL A 13 5.28 -14.78 -2.45
CA VAL A 13 4.53 -14.15 -3.54
C VAL A 13 5.04 -14.62 -4.89
N LEU A 14 6.35 -14.58 -5.13
CA LEU A 14 6.96 -15.06 -6.38
C LEU A 14 6.67 -16.56 -6.63
N ASN A 15 6.73 -17.39 -5.59
CA ASN A 15 6.41 -18.81 -5.67
C ASN A 15 4.93 -19.06 -5.97
N ALA A 16 4.02 -18.29 -5.37
CA ALA A 16 2.58 -18.36 -5.66
C ALA A 16 2.27 -18.00 -7.12
N LEU A 17 3.15 -17.22 -7.76
CA LEU A 17 3.07 -16.84 -9.17
C LEU A 17 3.81 -17.82 -10.11
N GLY A 18 4.21 -18.99 -9.60
CA GLY A 18 4.90 -20.02 -10.39
C GLY A 18 6.38 -19.75 -10.61
N GLY A 19 7.01 -18.95 -9.73
CA GLY A 19 8.43 -18.60 -9.81
C GLY A 19 8.78 -17.63 -10.95
N LYS A 20 7.75 -17.00 -11.52
CA LYS A 20 7.81 -16.11 -12.68
C LYS A 20 7.11 -14.81 -12.35
N LEU A 21 7.69 -13.68 -12.78
CA LEU A 21 7.13 -12.35 -12.55
C LEU A 21 6.09 -11.97 -13.59
N GLU A 22 6.04 -12.68 -14.72
CA GLU A 22 5.12 -12.42 -15.82
C GLU A 22 3.63 -12.43 -15.37
N PRO A 23 3.15 -13.36 -14.53
CA PRO A 23 1.80 -13.27 -13.98
C PRO A 23 1.59 -12.03 -13.12
N LEU A 24 2.60 -11.57 -12.38
CA LEU A 24 2.54 -10.31 -11.60
C LEU A 24 2.46 -9.09 -12.52
N LEU A 25 3.22 -9.10 -13.61
CA LEU A 25 3.23 -8.06 -14.62
C LEU A 25 1.89 -7.97 -15.34
N ASP A 26 1.25 -9.11 -15.62
CA ASP A 26 -0.10 -9.14 -16.21
C ASP A 26 -1.13 -8.58 -15.22
N VAL A 27 -0.99 -8.85 -13.92
CA VAL A 27 -1.82 -8.26 -12.87
C VAL A 27 -1.59 -6.73 -12.78
N ILE A 28 -0.34 -6.26 -12.88
CA ILE A 28 0.00 -4.82 -12.88
C ILE A 28 -0.55 -4.15 -14.13
N LYS A 29 -0.30 -4.70 -15.33
CA LYS A 29 -0.84 -4.22 -16.59
C LYS A 29 -2.37 -4.17 -16.55
N ALA A 30 -3.00 -5.17 -15.95
CA ALA A 30 -4.46 -5.23 -15.80
C ALA A 30 -5.06 -4.25 -14.77
N GLY A 31 -4.27 -3.48 -14.01
CA GLY A 31 -4.81 -2.51 -13.04
C GLY A 31 -4.50 -2.77 -11.58
N LYS A 32 -4.09 -4.00 -11.23
CA LYS A 32 -4.63 -4.64 -10.02
C LYS A 32 -3.69 -4.70 -8.80
N ILE A 33 -2.44 -4.20 -8.88
CA ILE A 33 -1.48 -4.25 -7.75
C ILE A 33 -1.15 -2.87 -7.20
N LYS A 34 -1.25 -2.70 -5.86
CA LYS A 34 -0.63 -1.64 -5.06
C LYS A 34 0.10 -2.22 -3.84
N GLY A 35 1.16 -1.55 -3.40
CA GLY A 35 1.83 -1.86 -2.14
C GLY A 35 1.38 -0.88 -1.08
N VAL A 36 0.73 -1.35 -0.01
CA VAL A 36 0.12 -0.52 1.04
C VAL A 36 0.57 -1.00 2.43
N THR A 37 1.70 -0.48 2.92
CA THR A 37 2.11 -0.71 4.32
C THR A 37 1.36 0.24 5.25
N ASN A 38 0.95 -0.23 6.44
CA ASN A 38 -0.05 0.41 7.30
C ASN A 38 0.36 0.43 8.80
N CYS A 39 -0.03 1.47 9.53
CA CYS A 39 0.07 1.61 10.99
C CYS A 39 -1.30 1.99 11.60
N THR A 40 -1.60 1.49 12.80
CA THR A 40 -2.86 1.78 13.55
C THR A 40 -2.59 2.36 14.95
N THR A 41 -3.57 3.11 15.50
CA THR A 41 -3.54 3.77 16.82
C THR A 41 -4.96 4.12 17.31
N THR A 42 -5.14 4.28 18.63
CA THR A 42 -6.35 4.86 19.25
C THR A 42 -6.27 6.37 19.46
N ALA A 43 -5.10 6.98 19.25
CA ALA A 43 -4.88 8.39 19.55
C ALA A 43 -5.70 9.35 18.65
N THR A 44 -6.18 8.87 17.50
CA THR A 44 -6.79 9.68 16.45
C THR A 44 -8.18 9.22 16.04
N GLY A 45 -8.90 8.55 16.96
CA GLY A 45 -10.28 8.11 16.75
C GLY A 45 -10.51 6.67 17.20
N LEU A 46 -11.53 6.03 16.62
CA LEU A 46 -11.82 4.63 16.90
C LEU A 46 -10.66 3.74 16.43
N HIS A 47 -10.27 2.81 17.29
CA HIS A 47 -9.21 1.83 17.00
C HIS A 47 -9.48 1.14 15.67
N ASP A 48 -8.47 1.07 14.80
CA ASP A 48 -8.48 0.40 13.50
C ASP A 48 -9.50 0.95 12.47
N TYR A 49 -10.31 1.95 12.82
CA TYR A 49 -11.37 2.44 11.94
C TYR A 49 -10.85 2.94 10.60
N MET A 50 -9.84 3.82 10.60
CA MET A 50 -9.29 4.32 9.34
C MET A 50 -8.58 3.21 8.58
N THR A 51 -7.76 2.42 9.29
CA THR A 51 -7.06 1.25 8.73
C THR A 51 -7.99 0.33 7.95
N VAL A 52 -9.08 -0.13 8.59
CA VAL A 52 -9.98 -1.11 8.00
C VAL A 52 -10.82 -0.51 6.88
N ASN A 53 -11.31 0.72 7.03
CA ASN A 53 -12.17 1.34 6.02
C ASN A 53 -11.38 1.77 4.77
N VAL A 54 -10.17 2.31 4.93
CA VAL A 54 -9.28 2.61 3.79
C VAL A 54 -9.03 1.33 2.98
N VAL A 55 -8.65 0.23 3.64
CA VAL A 55 -8.35 -1.02 2.93
C VAL A 55 -9.59 -1.63 2.28
N LYS A 56 -10.78 -1.58 2.93
CA LYS A 56 -12.03 -2.04 2.31
C LYS A 56 -12.36 -1.26 1.04
N GLU A 57 -12.18 0.05 1.04
CA GLU A 57 -12.43 0.88 -0.14
C GLU A 57 -11.37 0.65 -1.24
N LEU A 58 -10.11 0.46 -0.87
CA LEU A 58 -9.06 0.10 -1.83
C LEU A 58 -9.37 -1.21 -2.55
N ILE A 59 -9.63 -2.31 -1.82
CA ILE A 59 -9.86 -3.62 -2.46
C ILE A 59 -11.11 -3.61 -3.36
N LYS A 60 -12.14 -2.82 -3.04
CA LYS A 60 -13.32 -2.61 -3.90
C LYS A 60 -12.98 -1.95 -5.22
N ARG A 61 -11.94 -1.11 -5.24
CA ARG A 61 -11.41 -0.41 -6.44
C ARG A 61 -10.31 -1.21 -7.14
N ASP A 62 -10.34 -2.54 -6.99
CA ASP A 62 -9.37 -3.47 -7.60
C ASP A 62 -7.90 -3.23 -7.20
N ILE A 63 -7.68 -2.67 -6.01
CA ILE A 63 -6.33 -2.43 -5.47
C ILE A 63 -5.93 -3.56 -4.52
N LEU A 64 -4.97 -4.39 -4.93
CA LEU A 64 -4.29 -5.33 -4.01
C LEU A 64 -3.59 -4.56 -2.89
N VAL A 65 -3.59 -5.09 -1.66
CA VAL A 65 -2.98 -4.47 -0.49
C VAL A 65 -1.91 -5.39 0.10
N LEU A 66 -0.75 -4.82 0.45
CA LEU A 66 0.39 -5.53 1.07
C LEU A 66 0.61 -5.01 2.50
N SER A 67 0.04 -5.65 3.51
CA SER A 67 0.02 -5.11 4.87
C SER A 67 1.18 -5.60 5.74
N GLY A 68 1.78 -4.67 6.49
CA GLY A 68 2.75 -4.95 7.55
C GLY A 68 2.40 -4.21 8.85
N GLY A 69 3.12 -4.51 9.93
CA GLY A 69 3.05 -3.78 11.19
C GLY A 69 1.75 -3.94 11.97
N CYS A 70 1.44 -2.97 12.83
CA CYS A 70 0.22 -3.02 13.65
C CYS A 70 -1.06 -2.98 12.79
N GLY A 71 -1.02 -2.25 11.66
CA GLY A 71 -2.13 -2.20 10.72
C GLY A 71 -2.43 -3.56 10.11
N ASN A 72 -1.42 -4.41 9.90
CA ASN A 72 -1.64 -5.79 9.43
C ASN A 72 -2.52 -6.60 10.39
N HIS A 73 -2.24 -6.55 11.69
CA HIS A 73 -3.05 -7.30 12.66
C HIS A 73 -4.51 -6.83 12.72
N ALA A 74 -4.73 -5.52 12.58
CA ALA A 74 -6.09 -4.96 12.46
C ALA A 74 -6.85 -5.55 11.26
N LEU A 75 -6.18 -5.70 10.11
CA LEU A 75 -6.76 -6.28 8.90
C LEU A 75 -7.01 -7.78 9.02
N GLU A 76 -6.13 -8.51 9.72
CA GLU A 76 -6.33 -9.93 10.07
C GLU A 76 -7.57 -10.11 10.95
N VAL A 77 -7.72 -9.29 11.99
CA VAL A 77 -8.89 -9.33 12.90
C VAL A 77 -10.16 -8.90 12.18
N ALA A 78 -10.08 -7.95 11.25
CA ALA A 78 -11.19 -7.54 10.39
C ALA A 78 -11.59 -8.60 9.35
N GLY A 79 -10.81 -9.68 9.21
CA GLY A 79 -11.06 -10.77 8.27
C GLY A 79 -10.68 -10.45 6.82
N LEU A 80 -9.90 -9.39 6.59
CA LEU A 80 -9.52 -8.95 5.24
C LEU A 80 -8.34 -9.76 4.66
N CYS A 81 -7.58 -10.42 5.52
CA CYS A 81 -6.51 -11.37 5.14
C CYS A 81 -7.03 -12.82 4.99
N ASN A 82 -8.35 -13.01 4.79
CA ASN A 82 -8.96 -14.32 4.56
C ASN A 82 -9.31 -14.49 3.07
N ALA A 83 -9.29 -15.72 2.55
CA ALA A 83 -9.74 -16.04 1.20
C ALA A 83 -11.21 -15.61 0.96
N ASP A 84 -12.07 -15.68 1.97
CA ASP A 84 -13.46 -15.22 1.85
C ASP A 84 -13.57 -13.70 1.61
N ALA A 85 -12.53 -12.93 1.97
CA ALA A 85 -12.50 -11.48 1.76
C ALA A 85 -12.41 -11.11 0.27
N VAL A 86 -12.07 -12.05 -0.61
CA VAL A 86 -12.08 -11.86 -2.06
C VAL A 86 -13.45 -11.36 -2.52
N ALA A 87 -14.55 -11.81 -1.90
CA ALA A 87 -15.90 -11.33 -2.22
C ALA A 87 -16.14 -9.83 -1.95
N LEU A 88 -15.27 -9.18 -1.17
CA LEU A 88 -15.31 -7.74 -0.88
C LEU A 88 -14.54 -6.91 -1.90
N ALA A 89 -13.68 -7.55 -2.70
CA ALA A 89 -12.87 -6.88 -3.71
C ALA A 89 -13.68 -6.56 -4.97
N GLY A 90 -13.18 -5.66 -5.81
CA GLY A 90 -13.71 -5.44 -7.14
C GLY A 90 -13.52 -6.65 -8.05
N SER A 91 -14.21 -6.67 -9.20
CA SER A 91 -14.21 -7.82 -10.11
C SER A 91 -12.81 -8.16 -10.65
N GLY A 92 -11.97 -7.14 -10.86
CA GLY A 92 -10.62 -7.35 -11.35
C GLY A 92 -9.75 -8.08 -10.34
N LEU A 93 -9.72 -7.60 -9.11
CA LEU A 93 -8.93 -8.19 -8.03
C LEU A 93 -9.51 -9.55 -7.63
N GLN A 94 -10.83 -9.74 -7.67
CA GLN A 94 -11.47 -11.05 -7.48
C GLN A 94 -10.93 -12.11 -8.43
N GLU A 95 -10.86 -11.82 -9.73
CA GLU A 95 -10.35 -12.74 -10.75
C GLU A 95 -8.93 -13.22 -10.42
N ILE A 96 -8.05 -12.29 -10.03
CA ILE A 96 -6.65 -12.57 -9.74
C ILE A 96 -6.50 -13.34 -8.43
N CYS A 97 -7.16 -12.89 -7.37
CA CYS A 97 -7.14 -13.55 -6.08
C CYS A 97 -7.63 -14.99 -6.18
N ASN A 98 -8.70 -15.24 -6.95
CA ASN A 98 -9.23 -16.58 -7.18
C ASN A 98 -8.27 -17.44 -8.03
N ALA A 99 -7.67 -16.87 -9.09
CA ALA A 99 -6.73 -17.59 -9.93
C ALA A 99 -5.46 -18.03 -9.17
N LEU A 100 -4.99 -17.20 -8.25
CA LEU A 100 -3.77 -17.44 -7.47
C LEU A 100 -4.03 -18.09 -6.10
N GLY A 101 -5.28 -18.19 -5.67
CA GLY A 101 -5.63 -18.70 -4.34
C GLY A 101 -5.14 -17.83 -3.19
N ILE A 102 -5.09 -16.51 -3.38
CA ILE A 102 -4.59 -15.53 -2.39
C ILE A 102 -5.71 -14.58 -1.92
N PRO A 103 -5.66 -14.06 -0.68
CA PRO A 103 -6.57 -13.00 -0.24
C PRO A 103 -6.28 -11.67 -0.95
N PRO A 104 -7.22 -10.69 -0.92
CA PRO A 104 -6.99 -9.35 -1.49
C PRO A 104 -6.06 -8.47 -0.64
N VAL A 105 -5.79 -8.90 0.60
CA VAL A 105 -4.83 -8.28 1.53
C VAL A 105 -3.78 -9.32 1.90
N LEU A 106 -2.54 -9.10 1.49
CA LEU A 106 -1.41 -9.98 1.76
C LEU A 106 -0.70 -9.57 3.04
N SER A 107 -0.75 -10.43 4.06
CA SER A 107 -0.09 -10.21 5.36
C SER A 107 1.41 -10.52 5.28
N PHE A 108 2.22 -9.45 5.25
CA PHE A 108 3.70 -9.48 5.23
C PHE A 108 4.33 -9.55 6.62
N GLY A 109 3.53 -9.34 7.68
CA GLY A 109 4.00 -9.49 9.06
C GLY A 109 4.26 -8.15 9.76
N THR A 110 5.49 -7.95 10.23
CA THR A 110 5.85 -6.89 11.18
C THR A 110 6.25 -5.58 10.50
N CYS A 111 6.45 -4.49 11.25
CA CYS A 111 6.90 -3.21 10.65
C CYS A 111 8.25 -3.33 9.95
N THR A 112 9.13 -4.23 10.42
CA THR A 112 10.45 -4.45 9.79
C THR A 112 10.33 -5.18 8.45
N ASP A 113 9.21 -5.86 8.19
CA ASP A 113 8.96 -6.52 6.90
C ASP A 113 8.58 -5.52 5.80
N THR A 114 8.46 -4.22 6.09
CA THR A 114 8.42 -3.15 5.05
C THR A 114 9.62 -3.23 4.10
N GLY A 115 10.79 -3.69 4.58
CA GLY A 115 11.94 -3.99 3.72
C GLY A 115 11.70 -5.11 2.71
N ARG A 116 10.88 -6.13 3.05
CA ARG A 116 10.49 -7.18 2.10
C ARG A 116 9.51 -6.63 1.07
N ILE A 117 8.58 -5.78 1.49
CA ILE A 117 7.66 -5.09 0.58
C ILE A 117 8.45 -4.25 -0.42
N SER A 118 9.46 -3.48 0.03
CA SER A 118 10.29 -2.70 -0.88
C SER A 118 11.10 -3.57 -1.84
N MET A 119 11.62 -4.73 -1.39
CA MET A 119 12.25 -5.71 -2.29
C MET A 119 11.31 -6.20 -3.38
N LEU A 120 10.05 -6.51 -3.05
CA LEU A 120 9.04 -6.91 -4.05
C LEU A 120 8.76 -5.78 -5.04
N VAL A 121 8.62 -4.54 -4.56
CA VAL A 121 8.40 -3.36 -5.41
C VAL A 121 9.60 -3.11 -6.33
N THR A 122 10.83 -3.24 -5.84
CA THR A 122 12.04 -3.16 -6.65
C THR A 122 12.08 -4.24 -7.73
N GLU A 123 11.72 -5.49 -7.39
CA GLU A 123 11.71 -6.58 -8.37
C GLU A 123 10.69 -6.35 -9.49
N ILE A 124 9.52 -5.78 -9.14
CA ILE A 124 8.52 -5.33 -10.11
C ILE A 124 9.09 -4.24 -11.02
N ALA A 125 9.74 -3.22 -10.46
CA ALA A 125 10.33 -2.11 -11.21
C ALA A 125 11.38 -2.62 -12.20
N ASN A 126 12.29 -3.47 -11.71
CA ASN A 126 13.33 -4.12 -12.52
C ASN A 126 12.72 -4.93 -13.68
N SER A 127 11.64 -5.68 -13.42
CA SER A 127 10.97 -6.49 -14.43
C SER A 127 10.28 -5.67 -15.52
N LEU A 128 9.83 -4.46 -15.18
CA LEU A 128 9.26 -3.49 -16.12
C LEU A 128 10.33 -2.61 -16.78
N GLY A 129 11.58 -2.64 -16.31
CA GLY A 129 12.66 -1.77 -16.78
C GLY A 129 12.43 -0.29 -16.47
N VAL A 130 11.73 0.01 -15.37
CA VAL A 130 11.39 1.37 -14.93
C VAL A 130 11.90 1.61 -13.51
N ASP A 131 11.87 2.86 -13.06
CA ASP A 131 12.19 3.19 -11.66
C ASP A 131 11.01 2.86 -10.73
N THR A 132 11.26 2.69 -9.43
CA THR A 132 10.19 2.46 -8.45
C THR A 132 9.23 3.64 -8.38
N SER A 133 9.73 4.84 -8.66
CA SER A 133 8.91 6.05 -8.75
C SER A 133 7.92 6.03 -9.91
N ASP A 134 8.14 5.24 -10.97
CA ASP A 134 7.22 5.13 -12.11
C ASP A 134 6.07 4.14 -11.84
N LEU A 135 6.24 3.25 -10.85
CA LEU A 135 5.25 2.24 -10.54
C LEU A 135 3.98 2.87 -9.98
N PRO A 136 2.80 2.30 -10.29
CA PRO A 136 1.55 2.77 -9.73
C PRO A 136 1.39 2.20 -8.31
N VAL A 137 2.23 2.61 -7.36
CA VAL A 137 2.29 2.11 -5.97
C VAL A 137 2.21 3.29 -5.00
N ALA A 138 1.51 3.11 -3.87
CA ALA A 138 1.29 4.17 -2.88
C ALA A 138 1.25 3.61 -1.46
N VAL A 139 2.01 4.22 -0.56
CA VAL A 139 2.05 3.87 0.87
C VAL A 139 0.96 4.63 1.63
N THR A 140 0.38 4.03 2.67
CA THR A 140 -0.58 4.72 3.54
C THR A 140 -0.44 4.35 5.01
N ALA A 141 -0.13 5.31 5.86
CA ALA A 141 -0.16 5.18 7.31
C ALA A 141 -1.36 5.97 7.86
N PRO A 142 -2.59 5.43 7.77
CA PRO A 142 -3.85 6.14 8.03
C PRO A 142 -4.13 6.39 9.53
N GLN A 143 -3.39 5.72 10.43
CA GLN A 143 -3.53 5.84 11.87
C GLN A 143 -2.18 5.61 12.56
N TYR A 144 -1.13 6.32 12.15
CA TYR A 144 0.19 6.14 12.78
C TYR A 144 0.31 6.89 14.12
N LEU A 145 1.27 6.46 14.95
CA LEU A 145 1.60 7.13 16.21
C LEU A 145 3.12 7.16 16.49
N GLU A 146 3.79 6.05 16.21
CA GLU A 146 5.19 5.86 16.57
C GLU A 146 6.18 6.57 15.63
N GLN A 147 7.33 6.98 16.16
CA GLN A 147 8.42 7.58 15.38
C GLN A 147 8.88 6.67 14.23
N LYS A 148 8.79 5.33 14.39
CA LYS A 148 9.13 4.38 13.33
C LYS A 148 8.32 4.61 12.05
N ALA A 149 7.02 4.90 12.17
CA ALA A 149 6.16 5.17 11.02
C ALA A 149 6.59 6.45 10.26
N THR A 150 7.14 7.44 10.96
CA THR A 150 7.70 8.63 10.30
C THR A 150 8.97 8.32 9.52
N ILE A 151 9.79 7.37 9.98
CA ILE A 151 10.97 6.90 9.24
C ILE A 151 10.56 6.11 8.00
N ASP A 152 9.54 5.25 8.11
CA ASP A 152 8.98 4.52 6.97
C ASP A 152 8.39 5.49 5.93
N ALA A 153 7.76 6.58 6.36
CA ALA A 153 7.28 7.63 5.48
C ALA A 153 8.44 8.30 4.72
N ILE A 154 9.50 8.74 5.42
CA ILE A 154 10.68 9.32 4.78
C ILE A 154 11.36 8.32 3.82
N PHE A 155 11.42 7.05 4.19
CA PHE A 155 11.88 5.99 3.29
C PHE A 155 11.02 5.91 2.03
N ALA A 156 9.69 5.92 2.15
CA ALA A 156 8.78 5.90 1.01
C ALA A 156 9.00 7.11 0.07
N LEU A 157 9.24 8.30 0.63
CA LEU A 157 9.56 9.50 -0.16
C LEU A 157 10.87 9.34 -0.92
N ALA A 158 11.93 8.85 -0.24
CA ALA A 158 13.23 8.59 -0.87
C ALA A 158 13.15 7.48 -1.92
N PHE A 159 12.23 6.53 -1.75
CA PHE A 159 11.95 5.43 -2.66
C PHE A 159 11.00 5.81 -3.81
N GLY A 160 10.62 7.10 -3.90
CA GLY A 160 9.86 7.66 -5.00
C GLY A 160 8.35 7.42 -4.92
N LEU A 161 7.82 7.05 -3.76
CA LEU A 161 6.41 6.68 -3.59
C LEU A 161 5.56 7.83 -3.04
N TYR A 162 4.29 7.84 -3.44
CA TYR A 162 3.26 8.60 -2.77
C TYR A 162 3.00 8.00 -1.39
N ALA A 163 3.05 8.83 -0.34
CA ALA A 163 2.87 8.41 1.04
C ALA A 163 1.72 9.18 1.69
N HIS A 164 0.57 8.54 1.83
CA HIS A 164 -0.55 9.06 2.60
C HIS A 164 -0.29 8.90 4.11
N LEU A 165 -0.46 9.96 4.89
CA LEU A 165 -0.27 9.96 6.35
C LEU A 165 -1.48 10.57 7.07
N ALA A 166 -1.95 9.87 8.10
CA ALA A 166 -2.86 10.39 9.10
C ALA A 166 -2.51 9.85 10.50
N PRO A 167 -2.51 10.71 11.54
CA PRO A 167 -2.82 12.14 11.52
C PRO A 167 -1.75 12.97 10.81
N THR A 168 -2.01 14.26 10.60
CA THR A 168 -0.98 15.18 10.08
C THR A 168 0.30 15.16 10.95
N PRO A 169 1.50 14.96 10.37
CA PRO A 169 2.75 14.99 11.12
C PRO A 169 3.03 16.35 11.77
N PRO A 170 3.78 16.39 12.89
CA PRO A 170 4.09 17.62 13.61
C PRO A 170 5.19 18.46 12.91
N VAL A 171 5.00 18.73 11.62
CA VAL A 171 5.90 19.51 10.75
C VAL A 171 5.30 20.87 10.34
N THR A 172 4.04 21.13 10.71
CA THR A 172 3.26 22.30 10.28
C THR A 172 3.81 23.65 10.76
N GLY A 173 4.71 23.65 11.75
CA GLY A 173 5.44 24.85 12.18
C GLY A 173 6.52 25.32 11.20
N GLY A 174 6.89 24.50 10.21
CA GLY A 174 7.91 24.81 9.20
C GLY A 174 7.30 24.86 7.79
N PRO A 175 6.91 26.03 7.26
CA PRO A 175 6.27 26.12 5.95
C PRO A 175 7.14 25.59 4.81
N GLU A 176 8.45 25.87 4.84
CA GLU A 176 9.41 25.32 3.86
C GLU A 176 9.54 23.80 3.97
N LEU A 177 9.45 23.25 5.19
CA LEU A 177 9.47 21.80 5.40
C LEU A 177 8.19 21.14 4.88
N VAL A 178 7.03 21.76 5.12
CA VAL A 178 5.75 21.29 4.56
C VAL A 178 5.85 21.27 3.04
N LYS A 179 6.23 22.39 2.41
CA LYS A 179 6.40 22.51 0.97
C LYS A 179 7.39 21.47 0.41
N LEU A 180 8.51 21.27 1.09
CA LEU A 180 9.49 20.26 0.71
C LEU A 180 8.85 18.87 0.66
N LEU A 181 8.15 18.49 1.72
CA LEU A 181 7.60 17.14 1.88
C LEU A 181 6.37 16.85 1.00
N THR A 182 5.55 17.86 0.71
CA THR A 182 4.28 17.69 -0.02
C THR A 182 4.38 18.05 -1.50
N GLU A 183 5.37 18.85 -1.91
CA GLU A 183 5.48 19.39 -3.27
C GLU A 183 6.87 19.17 -3.89
N ASP A 184 7.93 19.72 -3.29
CA ASP A 184 9.24 19.81 -3.97
C ASP A 184 9.92 18.43 -4.14
N LEU A 185 9.71 17.50 -3.20
CA LEU A 185 10.30 16.16 -3.28
C LEU A 185 9.79 15.34 -4.49
N GLU A 186 8.58 15.60 -5.00
CA GLU A 186 8.08 14.88 -6.18
C GLU A 186 9.00 15.11 -7.39
N GLY A 187 9.62 16.29 -7.51
CA GLY A 187 10.57 16.62 -8.56
C GLY A 187 12.00 16.09 -8.33
N LEU A 188 12.32 15.64 -7.11
CA LEU A 188 13.67 15.16 -6.75
C LEU A 188 13.75 13.64 -6.70
N THR A 189 12.75 12.98 -6.10
CA THR A 189 12.73 11.53 -5.91
C THR A 189 11.51 10.87 -6.56
N GLY A 190 10.48 11.64 -6.95
CA GLY A 190 9.18 11.13 -7.38
C GLY A 190 8.18 10.91 -6.24
N GLY A 191 8.65 10.96 -4.98
CA GLY A 191 7.84 10.72 -3.79
C GLY A 191 7.29 12.02 -3.19
N LYS A 192 6.14 11.91 -2.51
CA LYS A 192 5.54 13.04 -1.76
C LYS A 192 4.62 12.58 -0.65
N ILE A 193 4.46 13.42 0.36
CA ILE A 193 3.45 13.24 1.41
C ILE A 193 2.10 13.73 0.90
N ALA A 194 1.07 12.96 1.20
CA ALA A 194 -0.32 13.39 1.11
C ALA A 194 -1.00 13.26 2.48
N LEU A 195 -1.84 14.23 2.80
CA LEU A 195 -2.56 14.29 4.07
C LEU A 195 -4.05 14.12 3.80
N ALA A 196 -4.68 13.18 4.49
CA ALA A 196 -6.12 12.98 4.43
C ALA A 196 -6.62 12.31 5.72
N ASP A 197 -7.59 12.95 6.38
CA ASP A 197 -8.07 12.47 7.70
C ASP A 197 -9.34 11.61 7.60
N THR A 198 -9.85 11.32 6.39
CA THR A 198 -11.00 10.42 6.18
C THR A 198 -10.64 9.26 5.27
N PRO A 199 -11.31 8.09 5.39
CA PRO A 199 -11.05 6.96 4.52
C PRO A 199 -11.25 7.31 3.04
N GLU A 200 -12.33 8.02 2.72
CA GLU A 200 -12.70 8.37 1.35
C GLU A 200 -11.63 9.27 0.71
N SER A 201 -11.22 10.34 1.39
CA SER A 201 -10.22 11.27 0.88
C SER A 201 -8.84 10.63 0.71
N ALA A 202 -8.45 9.74 1.64
CA ALA A 202 -7.22 8.97 1.53
C ALA A 202 -7.24 8.05 0.29
N VAL A 203 -8.34 7.31 0.11
CA VAL A 203 -8.50 6.35 -1.00
C VAL A 203 -8.56 7.09 -2.34
N ASP A 204 -9.30 8.19 -2.44
CA ASP A 204 -9.39 9.01 -3.65
C ASP A 204 -8.03 9.57 -4.07
N GLY A 205 -7.23 10.06 -3.12
CA GLY A 205 -5.88 10.54 -3.39
C GLY A 205 -4.93 9.42 -3.85
N ILE A 206 -5.01 8.25 -3.19
CA ILE A 206 -4.23 7.06 -3.57
C ILE A 206 -4.60 6.61 -4.99
N GLU A 207 -5.88 6.45 -5.28
CA GLU A 207 -6.38 6.03 -6.61
C GLU A 207 -6.00 7.03 -7.70
N ALA A 208 -6.13 8.34 -7.44
CA ALA A 208 -5.73 9.36 -8.40
C ALA A 208 -4.23 9.28 -8.73
N HIS A 209 -3.36 9.09 -7.73
CA HIS A 209 -1.93 8.89 -7.93
C HIS A 209 -1.64 7.65 -8.79
N ILE A 210 -2.34 6.56 -8.48
CA ILE A 210 -2.24 5.29 -9.20
C ILE A 210 -2.58 5.45 -10.67
N ILE A 211 -3.73 6.06 -10.97
CA ILE A 211 -4.22 6.24 -12.34
C ILE A 211 -3.25 7.13 -13.11
N LYS A 212 -2.70 8.17 -12.47
CA LYS A 212 -1.65 9.02 -13.05
C LYS A 212 -0.43 8.20 -13.46
N LYS A 213 0.12 7.36 -12.56
CA LYS A 213 1.30 6.53 -12.84
C LYS A 213 1.03 5.47 -13.92
N ARG A 214 -0.15 4.86 -13.90
CA ARG A 214 -0.61 3.94 -14.96
C ARG A 214 -0.61 4.58 -16.34
N ALA A 215 -1.20 5.77 -16.46
CA ALA A 215 -1.23 6.52 -17.72
C ALA A 215 0.17 6.83 -18.26
N VAL A 216 1.14 7.13 -17.37
CA VAL A 216 2.56 7.34 -17.75
C VAL A 216 3.20 6.06 -18.29
N LEU A 217 2.87 4.90 -17.71
CA LEU A 217 3.34 3.59 -18.16
C LEU A 217 2.60 3.06 -19.41
N GLY A 218 1.56 3.75 -19.88
CA GLY A 218 0.76 3.33 -21.03
C GLY A 218 -0.16 2.13 -20.75
N ILE A 219 -0.59 1.95 -19.50
CA ILE A 219 -1.48 0.87 -19.04
C ILE A 219 -2.73 1.40 -18.35
#